data_AF-A0A226GV43-F1
#
_entry.id   AF-A0A226GV43-F1
#
_cell.length_a   1.000
_cell.length_b   1.000
_cell.length_c   1.000
_cell.angle_alpha   90.00
_cell.angle_beta   90.00
_cell.angle_gamma   90.00
#
_symmetry.space_group_name_H-M   'P 1'
#
loop_
_entity.id
_entity.type
_entity.pdbx_description
1 polymer ?
#
loop_
_entity_poly.entity_id
_entity_poly.type
_entity_poly.pdbx_seq_one_letter_code
_entity_poly.pdbx_strand_id
1 'polypeptide(L)'
;MKKILLIVVLTAVLSCNKKEEKAHPHDHPHTMESETTYKNPNNPLDKLTYASKIDFSCNMDISKYGVSDTVTYKGKLYGFCSSVCKDDFMKKPDEYLAKNQK
;
A
#
# COMPACT_ATOMS: atom_id res chain seq x y z
N MET A 1 -7.79 40.95 -54.62
CA MET A 1 -8.92 40.23 -55.27
C MET A 1 -8.58 38.75 -55.32
N LYS A 2 -9.55 37.88 -55.00
CA LYS A 2 -9.60 36.41 -55.21
C LYS A 2 -8.38 35.62 -54.67
N LYS A 3 -8.50 34.95 -53.52
CA LYS A 3 -9.17 33.64 -53.31
C LYS A 3 -8.67 32.57 -54.28
N ILE A 4 -8.17 31.47 -53.73
CA ILE A 4 -8.55 30.05 -53.95
C ILE A 4 -7.35 29.22 -53.42
N LEU A 5 -7.41 28.63 -52.22
CA LEU A 5 -8.25 27.52 -51.74
C LEU A 5 -7.70 26.15 -52.19
N LEU A 6 -7.65 25.23 -51.20
CA LEU A 6 -7.51 23.76 -51.27
C LEU A 6 -6.05 23.25 -51.17
N ILE A 7 -5.66 22.28 -50.34
CA ILE A 7 -6.40 21.37 -49.45
C ILE A 7 -5.37 20.56 -48.63
N VAL A 8 -5.77 20.16 -47.41
CA VAL A 8 -5.36 18.94 -46.68
C VAL A 8 -3.90 18.76 -46.26
N VAL A 9 -3.67 18.81 -44.94
CA VAL A 9 -3.05 17.71 -44.16
C VAL A 9 -3.68 17.77 -42.77
N LEU A 10 -4.73 17.00 -42.54
CA LEU A 10 -4.71 15.68 -41.89
C LEU A 10 -4.22 15.72 -40.44
N THR A 11 -5.22 15.62 -39.57
CA THR A 11 -5.23 15.29 -38.15
C THR A 11 -4.10 14.39 -37.66
N ALA A 12 -3.45 14.80 -36.56
CA ALA A 12 -2.99 13.88 -35.52
C ALA A 12 -2.98 14.61 -34.17
N VAL A 13 -4.12 14.57 -33.48
CA VAL A 13 -4.19 14.80 -32.04
C VAL A 13 -3.49 13.65 -31.33
N LEU A 14 -2.17 13.76 -31.13
CA LEU A 14 -1.48 12.95 -30.13
C LEU A 14 -1.68 13.62 -28.78
N SER A 15 -2.92 13.51 -28.28
CA SER A 15 -3.25 13.70 -26.88
C SER A 15 -2.59 12.56 -26.12
N CYS A 16 -1.34 12.74 -25.71
CA CYS A 16 -0.69 11.89 -24.72
C CYS A 16 -1.38 12.10 -23.37
N ASN A 17 -2.53 11.47 -23.19
CA ASN A 17 -3.06 11.13 -21.87
C ASN A 17 -2.19 10.01 -21.33
N LYS A 18 -0.98 10.37 -20.89
CA LYS A 18 -0.13 9.52 -20.07
C LYS A 18 -0.81 9.40 -18.72
N LYS A 19 -1.77 8.49 -18.66
CA LYS A 19 -2.21 7.83 -17.45
C LYS A 19 -0.94 7.14 -16.95
N GLU A 20 -0.24 7.79 -16.03
CA GLU A 20 0.77 7.13 -15.22
C GLU A 20 0.02 6.08 -14.41
N GLU A 21 -0.09 4.89 -15.00
CA GLU A 21 -0.34 3.66 -14.29
C GLU A 21 0.87 3.49 -13.37
N LYS A 22 0.74 4.03 -12.16
CA LYS A 22 1.55 3.59 -11.02
C LYS A 22 1.30 2.09 -10.96
N ALA A 23 2.23 1.30 -11.49
CA ALA A 23 2.29 -0.12 -11.27
C ALA A 23 2.20 -0.33 -9.75
N HIS A 24 1.02 -0.77 -9.30
CA HIS A 24 0.84 -1.24 -7.94
C HIS A 24 1.57 -2.58 -7.88
N PRO A 25 2.59 -2.74 -7.04
CA PRO A 25 3.40 -3.95 -7.05
C PRO A 25 2.68 -5.10 -6.33
N HIS A 26 1.38 -5.34 -6.56
CA HIS A 26 0.68 -6.50 -6.00
C HIS A 26 -0.45 -6.99 -6.91
N ASP A 27 -0.10 -7.70 -7.97
CA ASP A 27 -0.98 -8.73 -8.54
C ASP A 27 -0.74 -10.02 -7.74
N HIS A 28 -1.50 -10.21 -6.66
CA HIS A 28 -1.64 -11.53 -6.05
C HIS A 28 -3.03 -12.07 -6.41
N PRO A 29 -3.14 -13.28 -6.98
CA PRO A 29 -4.43 -13.92 -7.17
C PRO A 29 -5.13 -14.02 -5.81
N HIS A 30 -6.36 -13.50 -5.71
CA HIS A 30 -7.25 -13.78 -4.59
C HIS A 30 -7.83 -15.19 -4.75
N THR A 31 -6.97 -16.22 -4.77
CA THR A 31 -7.38 -17.61 -4.59
C THR A 31 -7.39 -17.90 -3.09
N MET A 32 -8.51 -18.45 -2.61
CA MET A 32 -8.67 -18.87 -1.22
C MET A 32 -7.81 -20.10 -0.97
N GLU A 33 -6.51 -19.90 -0.77
CA GLU A 33 -5.56 -20.96 -0.45
C GLU A 33 -5.28 -20.97 1.05
N SER A 34 -6.11 -21.76 1.73
CA SER A 34 -5.74 -22.68 2.81
C SER A 34 -4.72 -22.18 3.86
N GLU A 35 -5.23 -21.49 4.89
CA GLU A 35 -4.91 -21.63 6.33
C GLU A 35 -3.44 -21.75 6.79
N THR A 36 -2.47 -21.28 6.01
CA THR A 36 -1.07 -21.10 6.45
C THR A 36 -0.64 -19.66 6.21
N THR A 37 -1.22 -18.76 6.99
CA THR A 37 -0.99 -17.31 7.02
C THR A 37 0.52 -16.94 7.03
N TYR A 38 1.04 -16.74 5.82
CA TYR A 38 1.80 -15.58 5.34
C TYR A 38 3.11 -15.17 6.02
N LYS A 39 3.82 -16.06 6.72
CA LYS A 39 5.22 -15.75 7.07
C LYS A 39 6.15 -16.09 5.89
N ASN A 40 6.39 -15.12 5.01
CA ASN A 40 7.44 -15.24 3.99
C ASN A 40 8.82 -15.13 4.69
N PRO A 41 9.64 -16.20 4.73
CA PRO A 41 10.93 -16.19 5.44
C PRO A 41 11.93 -15.16 4.87
N ASN A 42 11.70 -14.68 3.65
CA ASN A 42 12.54 -13.70 2.96
C ASN A 42 11.97 -12.28 3.00
N ASN A 43 10.88 -12.03 3.74
CA ASN A 43 10.32 -10.69 3.86
C ASN A 43 11.33 -9.74 4.54
N PRO A 44 11.81 -8.69 3.87
CA PRO A 44 12.74 -7.74 4.47
C PRO A 44 12.10 -6.95 5.63
N LEU A 45 10.77 -6.78 5.62
CA LEU A 45 10.06 -6.07 6.68
C LEU A 45 10.13 -6.84 8.01
N ASP A 46 10.15 -8.16 7.98
CA ASP A 46 10.21 -8.99 9.20
C ASP A 46 11.54 -8.85 9.96
N LYS A 47 12.56 -8.21 9.35
CA LYS A 47 13.88 -7.98 9.94
C LYS A 47 14.03 -6.62 10.61
N LEU A 48 13.00 -5.77 10.56
CA LEU A 48 13.03 -4.43 11.14
C LEU A 48 12.67 -4.45 12.64
N THR A 49 13.15 -3.43 13.36
CA THR A 49 12.79 -3.22 14.77
C THR A 49 11.55 -2.35 14.87
N TYR A 50 10.46 -2.95 15.36
CA TYR A 50 9.19 -2.27 15.56
C TYR A 50 9.02 -1.82 17.01
N ALA A 51 8.27 -0.73 17.20
CA ALA A 51 7.87 -0.23 18.51
C ALA A 51 6.88 -1.15 19.24
N SER A 52 6.28 -2.10 18.53
CA SER A 52 5.37 -3.12 19.05
C SER A 52 5.48 -4.38 18.20
N LYS A 53 5.25 -5.55 18.80
CA LYS A 53 5.05 -6.82 18.09
C LYS A 53 3.58 -7.06 17.73
N ILE A 54 2.71 -6.11 18.05
CA ILE A 54 1.27 -6.19 17.83
C ILE A 54 0.86 -5.16 16.78
N ASP A 55 0.14 -5.64 15.77
CA ASP A 55 -0.67 -4.79 14.89
C ASP A 55 -1.86 -4.28 15.72
N PHE A 56 -1.89 -2.98 16.00
CA PHE A 56 -2.93 -2.40 16.86
C PHE A 56 -4.30 -2.31 16.20
N SER A 57 -4.40 -2.49 14.88
CA SER A 57 -5.69 -2.45 14.17
C SER A 57 -6.49 -3.73 14.37
N CYS A 58 -5.82 -4.90 14.31
CA CYS A 58 -6.45 -6.21 14.40
C CYS A 58 -5.97 -7.07 15.58
N ASN A 59 -5.10 -6.53 16.44
CA ASN A 59 -4.49 -7.21 17.60
C ASN A 59 -3.67 -8.48 17.25
N MET A 60 -3.10 -8.52 16.05
CA MET A 60 -2.31 -9.65 15.56
C MET A 60 -0.83 -9.54 15.95
N ASP A 61 -0.20 -10.67 16.30
CA ASP A 61 1.25 -10.76 16.58
C ASP A 61 2.07 -10.82 15.27
N ILE A 62 2.61 -9.68 14.85
CA ILE A 62 3.38 -9.56 13.60
C ILE A 62 4.69 -10.36 13.64
N SER A 63 5.19 -10.75 14.82
CA SER A 63 6.40 -11.59 14.91
C SER A 63 6.14 -13.04 14.48
N LYS A 64 4.89 -13.47 14.54
CA LYS A 64 4.43 -14.80 14.12
C LYS A 64 3.91 -14.79 12.70
N TYR A 65 3.11 -13.78 12.34
CA TYR A 65 2.39 -13.75 11.07
C TYR A 65 3.05 -12.88 9.99
N GLY A 66 4.11 -12.15 10.33
CA GLY A 66 4.84 -11.29 9.40
C GLY A 66 4.24 -9.89 9.27
N VAL A 67 4.95 -9.04 8.53
CA VAL A 67 4.61 -7.64 8.28
C VAL A 67 4.41 -7.38 6.80
N SER A 68 3.23 -6.91 6.41
CA SER A 68 2.92 -6.55 5.03
C SER A 68 3.12 -5.07 4.73
N ASP A 69 2.97 -4.20 5.74
CA ASP A 69 3.12 -2.76 5.57
C ASP A 69 3.60 -2.11 6.87
N THR A 70 4.14 -0.88 6.78
CA THR A 70 4.73 -0.17 7.91
C THR A 70 4.39 1.31 7.90
N VAL A 71 4.43 1.95 9.08
CA VAL A 71 4.37 3.41 9.18
C VAL A 71 5.23 3.92 10.33
N THR A 72 5.89 5.06 10.10
CA THR A 72 6.56 5.80 11.18
C THR A 72 5.61 6.84 11.75
N TYR A 73 5.31 6.74 13.04
CA TYR A 73 4.44 7.68 13.76
C TYR A 73 5.09 8.08 15.09
N LYS A 74 5.17 9.39 15.38
CA LYS A 74 5.83 9.93 16.59
C LYS A 74 7.24 9.37 16.83
N GLY A 75 8.02 9.24 15.76
CA GLY A 75 9.41 8.72 15.80
C GLY A 75 9.53 7.22 16.04
N LYS A 76 8.42 6.48 16.01
CA LYS A 76 8.35 5.03 16.23
C LYS A 76 7.88 4.33 14.96
N LEU A 77 8.55 3.24 14.59
CA LEU A 77 8.16 2.40 13.46
C LEU A 77 7.13 1.35 13.92
N TYR A 78 6.00 1.28 13.23
CA TYR A 78 4.94 0.30 13.47
C TYR A 78 4.77 -0.59 12.23
N GLY A 79 4.59 -1.88 12.45
CA GLY A 79 4.31 -2.86 11.40
C GLY A 79 2.87 -3.36 11.46
N PHE A 80 2.33 -3.72 10.30
CA PHE A 80 0.95 -4.14 10.12
C PHE A 80 0.87 -5.43 9.29
N CYS A 81 -0.09 -6.29 9.62
CA CYS A 81 -0.30 -7.55 8.89
C CYS A 81 -0.89 -7.32 7.49
N SER A 82 -1.46 -6.14 7.23
CA SER A 82 -2.00 -5.73 5.93
C SER A 82 -1.95 -4.21 5.76
N SER A 83 -2.00 -3.75 4.51
CA SER A 83 -2.14 -2.32 4.19
C SER A 83 -3.43 -1.72 4.77
N VAL A 84 -4.52 -2.49 4.79
CA VAL A 84 -5.80 -2.08 5.39
C VAL A 84 -5.65 -1.79 6.90
N CYS A 85 -4.92 -2.66 7.62
CA CYS A 85 -4.65 -2.45 9.04
C CYS A 85 -3.85 -1.16 9.30
N LYS A 86 -2.85 -0.87 8.45
CA LYS A 86 -2.12 0.41 8.48
C LYS A 86 -3.05 1.59 8.22
N ASP A 87 -3.89 1.51 7.19
CA ASP A 87 -4.79 2.61 6.81
C ASP A 87 -5.82 2.90 7.90
N ASP A 88 -6.34 1.86 8.56
CA ASP A 88 -7.23 2.01 9.72
C ASP A 88 -6.51 2.64 10.91
N PHE A 89 -5.30 2.18 11.22
CA PHE A 89 -4.46 2.79 12.26
C PHE A 89 -4.24 4.29 11.99
N MET A 90 -3.93 4.66 10.75
CA MET A 90 -3.64 6.04 10.36
C MET A 90 -4.82 7.00 10.46
N LYS A 91 -6.07 6.50 10.48
CA LYS A 91 -7.26 7.35 10.72
C LYS A 91 -7.26 7.91 12.13
N LYS A 92 -6.84 7.12 13.12
CA LYS A 92 -6.95 7.41 14.56
C LYS A 92 -5.79 6.82 15.37
N PRO A 93 -4.53 7.15 15.07
CA PRO A 93 -3.36 6.45 15.62
C PRO A 93 -3.27 6.56 17.14
N ASP A 94 -3.62 7.71 17.71
CA ASP A 94 -3.60 7.91 19.16
C ASP A 94 -4.66 7.08 19.90
N GLU A 95 -5.84 6.85 19.30
CA GLU A 95 -6.87 5.98 19.89
C GLU A 95 -6.42 4.51 19.90
N TYR A 96 -5.82 4.04 18.80
CA TYR A 96 -5.27 2.68 18.73
C TYR A 96 -4.11 2.48 19.70
N LEU A 97 -3.23 3.46 19.86
CA LEU A 97 -2.14 3.38 20.83
C LEU A 97 -2.67 3.40 22.27
N ALA A 98 -3.62 4.27 22.60
CA ALA A 98 -4.17 4.36 23.96
C ALA A 98 -4.87 3.08 24.41
N LYS A 99 -5.60 2.41 23.50
CA LYS A 99 -6.29 1.14 23.81
C LYS A 99 -5.34 -0.02 24.12
N ASN A 100 -4.11 0.04 23.60
CA ASN A 100 -3.15 -1.06 23.65
C ASN A 100 -1.91 -0.74 24.52
N GLN A 101 -1.87 0.44 25.14
CA GLN A 101 -0.92 0.79 26.19
C GLN A 101 -1.49 0.33 27.54
N LYS A 102 -1.14 -0.88 27.96
CA LYS A 102 -1.31 -1.35 29.35
C LYS A 102 0.04 -1.59 29.99
#